data_AF-A0AAV9HBE6-F1
#
_entry.id   AF-A0AAV9HBE6-F1
#
_cell.length_a   1.000
_cell.length_b   1.000
_cell.length_c   1.000
_cell.angle_alpha   90.00
_cell.angle_beta   90.00
_cell.angle_gamma   90.00
#
_symmetry.space_group_name_H-M   'P 1'
#
loop_
_entity.id
_entity.type
_entity.pdbx_description
1 polymer ?
#
loop_
_entity_poly.entity_id
_entity_poly.type
_entity_poly.pdbx_seq_one_letter_code
_entity_poly.pdbx_strand_id
1 'polypeptide(L)'
;MQTQFIIALFAAAASASTLPAHVPRQGGVNPAVIPQDFGVKAGVPSTVQPGDCVGANDKLIPCDCPPAPNDPDFLGKLSQGLSQGFFPDASVQLPITLEEFNNAADQSIDTQKRRGTALIQVLQSLKGTKGVGCPGVAVPNLVKLQQTGTITGGNVGNAGK
;
A
#
# COMPACT_ATOMS: atom_id res chain seq x y z
N MET A 1 24.74 66.72 30.11
CA MET A 1 23.84 65.79 30.82
C MET A 1 23.27 64.83 29.77
N GLN A 2 23.37 63.53 30.04
CA GLN A 2 23.00 62.41 29.16
C GLN A 2 21.49 62.27 28.99
N THR A 3 21.06 61.79 27.82
CA THR A 3 19.81 61.03 27.71
C THR A 3 19.93 59.95 26.64
N GLN A 4 19.82 58.69 27.09
CA GLN A 4 19.81 57.46 26.28
C GLN A 4 18.44 57.30 25.58
N PHE A 5 18.44 56.74 24.36
CA PHE A 5 17.22 56.17 23.76
C PHE A 5 17.44 54.69 23.46
N ILE A 6 16.51 53.89 23.98
CA ILE A 6 16.50 52.42 24.00
C ILE A 6 15.99 51.89 22.66
N ILE A 7 16.73 50.94 22.08
CA ILE A 7 16.36 50.17 20.88
C ILE A 7 15.46 49.00 21.34
N ALA A 8 14.24 48.90 20.79
CA ALA A 8 13.38 47.73 20.94
C ALA A 8 13.22 47.03 19.59
N LEU A 9 13.99 45.97 19.36
CA LEU A 9 13.75 45.01 18.28
C LEU A 9 12.68 44.00 18.75
N PHE A 10 11.51 44.02 18.12
CA PHE A 10 10.55 42.93 18.20
C PHE A 10 10.83 41.95 17.05
N ALA A 11 11.45 40.81 17.37
CA ALA A 11 11.57 39.68 16.45
C ALA A 11 10.43 38.69 16.73
N ALA A 12 9.43 38.66 15.84
CA ALA A 12 8.38 37.64 15.85
C ALA A 12 8.90 36.39 15.10
N ALA A 13 9.33 35.38 15.84
CA ALA A 13 9.64 34.06 15.27
C ALA A 13 8.35 33.25 15.13
N ALA A 14 7.85 33.13 13.90
CA ALA A 14 6.77 32.20 13.56
C ALA A 14 7.37 30.80 13.34
N SER A 15 7.21 29.92 14.33
CA SER A 15 7.55 28.50 14.21
C SER A 15 6.46 27.79 13.40
N ALA A 16 6.66 27.66 12.09
CA ALA A 16 5.84 26.78 11.25
C ALA A 16 6.35 25.33 11.40
N SER A 17 5.59 24.51 12.12
CA SER A 17 5.82 23.07 12.23
C SER A 17 5.48 22.39 10.90
N THR A 18 6.47 22.26 10.01
CA THR A 18 6.35 21.44 8.81
C THR A 18 6.37 19.96 9.22
N LEU A 19 5.21 19.31 9.17
CA LEU A 19 5.14 17.85 9.14
C LEU A 19 5.96 17.36 7.92
N PRO A 20 6.81 16.33 8.06
CA PRO A 20 7.50 15.78 6.91
C PRO A 20 6.46 15.11 6.01
N ALA A 21 6.10 15.79 4.91
CA ALA A 21 5.54 15.11 3.76
C ALA A 21 6.57 14.06 3.35
N HIS A 22 6.21 12.77 3.41
CA HIS A 22 7.01 11.69 2.87
C HIS A 22 7.14 11.91 1.36
N VAL A 23 8.13 12.69 0.95
CA VAL A 23 8.56 12.77 -0.44
C VAL A 23 9.13 11.39 -0.75
N PRO A 24 8.58 10.63 -1.71
CA PRO A 24 9.18 9.37 -2.10
C PRO A 24 10.64 9.63 -2.46
N ARG A 25 11.58 8.85 -1.92
CA ARG A 25 12.94 8.79 -2.46
C ARG A 25 12.80 8.60 -3.97
N GLN A 26 13.42 9.47 -4.75
CA GLN A 26 13.38 9.40 -6.21
C GLN A 26 13.72 7.96 -6.65
N GLY A 27 12.71 7.22 -7.14
CA GLY A 27 12.83 5.80 -7.53
C GLY A 27 11.95 4.80 -6.76
N GLY A 28 11.21 5.21 -5.72
CA GLY A 28 10.32 4.31 -4.97
C GLY A 28 8.84 4.35 -5.41
N VAL A 29 8.06 3.39 -4.91
CA VAL A 29 6.59 3.38 -5.05
C VAL A 29 5.99 4.57 -4.28
N ASN A 30 4.99 5.23 -4.88
CA ASN A 30 4.16 6.23 -4.23
C ASN A 30 3.06 5.52 -3.39
N PRO A 31 3.14 5.49 -2.06
CA PRO A 31 2.14 4.80 -1.24
C PRO A 31 0.75 5.44 -1.31
N ALA A 32 0.64 6.70 -1.76
CA ALA A 32 -0.65 7.40 -1.86
C ALA A 32 -1.57 6.82 -2.94
N VAL A 33 -1.04 6.08 -3.92
CA VAL A 33 -1.86 5.37 -4.93
C VAL A 33 -2.27 3.97 -4.50
N ILE A 34 -1.79 3.50 -3.34
CA ILE A 34 -2.17 2.21 -2.76
C ILE A 34 -3.36 2.43 -1.83
N PRO A 35 -4.46 1.68 -1.97
CA PRO A 35 -5.57 1.75 -1.04
C PRO A 35 -5.11 1.43 0.39
N GLN A 36 -5.44 2.29 1.35
CA GLN A 36 -4.98 2.09 2.74
C GLN A 36 -5.74 0.97 3.46
N ASP A 37 -6.98 0.71 3.04
CA ASP A 37 -7.78 -0.42 3.51
C ASP A 37 -7.89 -1.43 2.36
N PHE A 38 -6.80 -2.13 2.06
CA PHE A 38 -6.80 -3.02 0.88
C PHE A 38 -7.17 -4.47 1.22
N GLY A 39 -7.23 -4.81 2.50
CA GLY A 39 -7.41 -6.19 2.94
C GLY A 39 -8.04 -6.35 4.30
N VAL A 40 -8.16 -7.59 4.75
CA VAL A 40 -8.68 -7.91 6.08
C VAL A 40 -7.69 -7.48 7.17
N LYS A 41 -8.15 -7.46 8.42
CA LYS A 41 -7.24 -7.31 9.56
C LYS A 41 -6.33 -8.54 9.68
N ALA A 42 -5.02 -8.33 9.58
CA ALA A 42 -4.04 -9.40 9.78
C ALA A 42 -4.06 -9.94 11.22
N GLY A 43 -3.60 -11.19 11.40
CA GLY A 43 -3.44 -11.80 12.72
C GLY A 43 -4.75 -12.15 13.45
N VAL A 44 -5.91 -12.10 12.79
CA VAL A 44 -7.18 -12.54 13.38
C VAL A 44 -7.22 -14.07 13.38
N PRO A 45 -7.10 -14.74 14.54
CA PRO A 45 -6.94 -16.19 14.57
C PRO A 45 -8.22 -16.91 14.12
N SER A 46 -8.03 -18.02 13.41
CA SER A 46 -9.11 -18.92 13.04
C SER A 46 -9.59 -19.74 14.24
N THR A 47 -10.91 -19.90 14.36
CA THR A 47 -11.53 -20.79 15.35
C THR A 47 -11.62 -22.24 14.86
N VAL A 48 -11.42 -22.47 13.55
CA VAL A 48 -11.58 -23.81 12.93
C VAL A 48 -10.25 -24.52 12.67
N GLN A 49 -9.14 -23.78 12.53
CA GLN A 49 -7.81 -24.36 12.30
C GLN A 49 -6.74 -23.57 13.10
N PRO A 50 -6.23 -24.13 14.21
CA PRO A 50 -5.15 -23.50 14.97
C PRO A 50 -3.92 -23.26 14.10
N GLY A 51 -3.30 -22.09 14.25
CA GLY A 51 -2.12 -21.67 13.47
C GLY A 51 -2.44 -20.82 12.23
N ASP A 52 -3.70 -20.81 11.80
CA ASP A 52 -4.16 -19.97 10.69
C ASP A 52 -4.97 -18.77 11.17
N CYS A 53 -5.11 -17.80 10.27
CA CYS A 53 -5.91 -16.60 10.46
C CYS A 53 -7.08 -16.53 9.47
N VAL A 54 -8.04 -15.65 9.77
CA VAL A 54 -9.29 -15.51 9.01
C VAL A 54 -9.16 -14.44 7.93
N GLY A 55 -9.31 -14.86 6.67
CA GLY A 55 -9.45 -14.02 5.49
C GLY A 55 -10.90 -13.73 5.13
N ALA A 56 -11.11 -13.10 3.98
CA ALA A 56 -12.43 -12.83 3.45
C ALA A 56 -13.23 -14.14 3.24
N ASN A 57 -14.54 -14.11 3.54
CA ASN A 57 -15.45 -15.25 3.45
C ASN A 57 -14.97 -16.47 4.28
N ASP A 58 -14.41 -16.21 5.46
CA ASP A 58 -13.93 -17.21 6.42
C ASP A 58 -12.88 -18.18 5.84
N LYS A 59 -12.16 -17.77 4.80
CA LYS A 59 -11.05 -18.55 4.22
C LYS A 59 -9.79 -18.40 5.06
N LEU A 60 -9.09 -19.50 5.27
CA LEU A 60 -7.84 -19.52 6.02
C LEU A 60 -6.72 -18.81 5.25
N ILE A 61 -5.94 -18.00 5.96
CA ILE A 61 -4.79 -17.27 5.45
C ILE A 61 -3.62 -17.35 6.43
N PRO A 62 -2.36 -17.18 5.98
CA PRO A 62 -1.23 -16.97 6.87
C PRO A 62 -1.49 -15.77 7.79
N CYS A 63 -1.09 -15.86 9.06
CA CYS A 63 -1.37 -14.81 10.04
C CYS A 63 -0.59 -13.51 9.81
N ASP A 64 0.52 -13.57 9.08
CA ASP A 64 1.29 -12.44 8.57
C ASP A 64 0.66 -11.76 7.34
N CYS A 65 -0.52 -12.22 6.89
CA CYS A 65 -1.25 -11.64 5.77
C CYS A 65 -2.52 -10.90 6.20
N PRO A 66 -2.85 -9.77 5.54
CA PRO A 66 -1.98 -9.01 4.63
C PRO A 66 -0.87 -8.23 5.35
N PRO A 67 0.24 -7.87 4.67
CA PRO A 67 1.14 -6.82 5.17
C PRO A 67 0.43 -5.46 5.16
N ALA A 68 0.99 -4.48 5.89
CA ALA A 68 0.47 -3.11 5.85
C ALA A 68 0.72 -2.45 4.48
N PRO A 69 -0.09 -1.48 4.05
CA PRO A 69 0.11 -0.78 2.77
C PRO A 69 1.42 -0.03 2.62
N ASN A 70 2.01 0.36 3.74
CA ASN A 70 3.30 1.02 3.83
C ASN A 70 4.41 0.09 4.35
N ASP A 71 4.18 -1.23 4.37
CA ASP A 71 5.18 -2.21 4.79
C ASP A 71 6.43 -2.13 3.87
N PRO A 72 7.64 -1.99 4.44
CA PRO A 72 8.84 -1.74 3.65
C PRO A 72 9.26 -2.94 2.78
N ASP A 73 9.00 -4.18 3.22
CA ASP A 73 9.32 -5.38 2.44
C ASP A 73 8.39 -5.49 1.22
N PHE A 74 7.10 -5.26 1.44
CA PHE A 74 6.10 -5.16 0.38
C PHE A 74 6.41 -4.05 -0.62
N LEU A 75 6.64 -2.82 -0.15
CA LEU A 75 6.96 -1.69 -1.03
C LEU A 75 8.28 -1.90 -1.78
N GLY A 76 9.29 -2.51 -1.15
CA GLY A 76 10.56 -2.85 -1.79
C GLY A 76 10.39 -3.83 -2.96
N LYS A 77 9.62 -4.91 -2.76
CA LYS A 77 9.34 -5.90 -3.80
C LYS A 77 8.44 -5.36 -4.90
N LEU A 78 7.47 -4.52 -4.54
CA LEU A 78 6.62 -3.85 -5.52
C LEU A 78 7.44 -2.89 -6.39
N SER A 79 8.32 -2.09 -5.77
CA SER A 79 9.24 -1.21 -6.50
C SER A 79 10.15 -2.02 -7.44
N GLN A 80 10.72 -3.13 -6.95
CA GLN A 80 11.54 -4.02 -7.76
C GLN A 80 10.75 -4.53 -8.98
N GLY A 81 9.55 -5.07 -8.75
CA GLY A 81 8.73 -5.63 -9.83
C GLY A 81 8.32 -4.59 -10.86
N LEU A 82 7.91 -3.39 -10.42
CA LEU A 82 7.51 -2.30 -11.31
C LEU A 82 8.67 -1.74 -12.13
N SER A 83 9.90 -1.77 -11.60
CA SER A 83 11.11 -1.37 -12.33
C SER A 83 11.60 -2.45 -13.29
N GLN A 84 11.45 -3.73 -12.94
CA GLN A 84 11.92 -4.87 -13.76
C GLN A 84 10.88 -5.34 -14.78
N GLY A 85 9.61 -5.01 -14.58
CA GLY A 85 8.47 -5.49 -15.38
C GLY A 85 7.93 -6.86 -14.93
N PHE A 86 8.51 -7.51 -13.92
CA PHE A 86 8.06 -8.80 -13.40
C PHE A 86 8.51 -9.00 -11.95
N PHE A 87 7.82 -9.86 -11.21
CA PHE A 87 8.28 -10.33 -9.89
C PHE A 87 7.56 -11.61 -9.46
N PRO A 88 8.24 -12.60 -8.86
CA PRO A 88 9.68 -12.86 -8.87
C PRO A 88 10.11 -13.61 -10.15
N ASP A 89 9.13 -14.05 -10.95
CA ASP A 89 9.30 -14.92 -12.10
C ASP A 89 9.02 -14.14 -13.40
N ALA A 90 10.00 -14.07 -14.30
CA ALA A 90 9.92 -13.34 -15.56
C ALA A 90 8.87 -13.89 -16.54
N SER A 91 8.34 -15.10 -16.32
CA SER A 91 7.20 -15.63 -17.08
C SER A 91 5.88 -14.91 -16.77
N VAL A 92 5.81 -14.13 -15.68
CA VAL A 92 4.64 -13.37 -15.27
C VAL A 92 4.99 -11.89 -15.23
N GLN A 93 4.60 -11.18 -16.29
CA GLN A 93 4.82 -9.74 -16.40
C GLN A 93 3.83 -8.97 -15.51
N LEU A 94 4.31 -7.88 -14.91
CA LEU A 94 3.46 -6.87 -14.31
C LEU A 94 2.84 -6.01 -15.43
N PRO A 95 1.56 -5.65 -15.33
CA PRO A 95 0.87 -4.95 -16.42
C PRO A 95 1.09 -3.42 -16.40
N ILE A 96 1.98 -2.91 -15.55
CA ILE A 96 2.18 -1.47 -15.35
C ILE A 96 3.61 -1.18 -14.93
N THR A 97 4.16 -0.09 -15.46
CA THR A 97 5.49 0.40 -15.10
C THR A 97 5.48 1.21 -13.80
N LEU A 98 6.65 1.44 -13.21
CA LEU A 98 6.77 2.29 -12.01
C LEU A 98 6.22 3.71 -12.23
N GLU A 99 6.46 4.29 -13.40
CA GLU A 99 6.00 5.65 -13.73
C GLU A 99 4.47 5.72 -13.78
N GLU A 100 3.85 4.84 -14.56
CA GLU A 100 2.39 4.75 -14.67
C GLU A 100 1.74 4.42 -13.31
N PHE A 101 2.35 3.50 -12.55
CA PHE A 101 1.87 3.13 -11.22
C PHE A 101 1.83 4.36 -10.31
N ASN A 102 2.90 5.16 -10.30
CA ASN A 102 3.04 6.33 -9.42
C ASN A 102 2.25 7.56 -9.87
N ASN A 103 1.71 7.58 -11.09
CA ASN A 103 0.93 8.70 -11.61
C ASN A 103 -0.44 8.84 -10.93
N ALA A 104 -0.47 9.50 -9.77
CA ALA A 104 -1.70 9.70 -8.99
C ALA A 104 -2.80 10.47 -9.73
N ALA A 105 -2.48 11.21 -10.79
CA ALA A 105 -3.47 11.91 -11.60
C ALA A 105 -4.26 10.96 -12.53
N ASP A 106 -3.68 9.82 -12.92
CA ASP A 106 -4.39 8.80 -13.69
C ASP A 106 -5.23 7.91 -12.77
N GLN A 107 -6.54 8.16 -12.80
CA GLN A 107 -7.57 7.39 -12.08
C GLN A 107 -8.46 6.61 -13.06
N SER A 108 -8.00 6.37 -14.28
CA SER A 108 -8.77 5.60 -15.26
C SER A 108 -9.01 4.17 -14.76
N ILE A 109 -10.17 3.61 -15.10
CA ILE A 109 -10.56 2.24 -14.72
C ILE A 109 -9.46 1.24 -15.13
N ASP A 110 -8.89 1.41 -16.31
CA ASP A 110 -7.83 0.52 -16.81
C ASP A 110 -6.56 0.59 -15.95
N THR A 111 -6.04 1.79 -15.68
CA THR A 111 -4.87 1.98 -14.82
C THR A 111 -5.12 1.43 -13.41
N GLN A 112 -6.31 1.63 -12.86
CA GLN A 112 -6.67 1.07 -11.56
C GLN A 112 -6.68 -0.46 -11.55
N LYS A 113 -7.20 -1.12 -12.60
CA LYS A 113 -7.13 -2.58 -12.74
C LYS A 113 -5.70 -3.08 -12.84
N ARG A 114 -4.84 -2.39 -13.59
CA ARG A 114 -3.42 -2.74 -13.75
C ARG A 114 -2.66 -2.55 -12.43
N ARG A 115 -2.93 -1.47 -11.67
CA ARG A 115 -2.42 -1.28 -10.30
C ARG A 115 -2.84 -2.43 -9.37
N GLY A 116 -4.14 -2.74 -9.33
CA GLY A 116 -4.66 -3.85 -8.51
C GLY A 116 -4.00 -5.18 -8.86
N THR A 117 -3.82 -5.45 -10.16
CA THR A 117 -3.14 -6.66 -10.65
C THR A 117 -1.68 -6.72 -10.19
N ALA A 118 -0.92 -5.64 -10.35
CA ALA A 118 0.49 -5.59 -9.93
C ALA A 118 0.63 -5.80 -8.41
N LEU A 119 -0.22 -5.14 -7.61
CA LEU A 119 -0.24 -5.30 -6.16
C LEU A 119 -0.49 -6.76 -5.76
N ILE A 120 -1.49 -7.41 -6.37
CA ILE A 120 -1.84 -8.81 -6.08
C ILE A 120 -0.71 -9.76 -6.50
N GLN A 121 -0.13 -9.58 -7.69
CA GLN A 121 0.95 -10.46 -8.18
C GLN A 121 2.15 -10.44 -7.23
N VAL A 122 2.52 -9.26 -6.72
CA VAL A 122 3.61 -9.11 -5.75
C VAL A 122 3.23 -9.71 -4.39
N LEU A 123 2.02 -9.45 -3.89
CA LEU A 123 1.54 -10.04 -2.64
C LEU A 123 1.51 -11.56 -2.66
N GLN A 124 1.00 -12.16 -3.74
CA GLN A 124 0.96 -13.61 -3.92
C GLN A 124 2.35 -14.24 -4.02
N SER A 125 3.39 -13.43 -4.20
CA SER A 125 4.78 -13.90 -4.30
C SER A 125 5.69 -13.21 -3.30
N LEU A 126 5.13 -12.65 -2.22
CA LEU A 126 5.84 -11.79 -1.27
C LEU A 126 7.07 -12.48 -0.65
N LYS A 127 7.03 -13.81 -0.47
CA LYS A 127 8.17 -14.58 0.05
C LYS A 127 9.26 -14.84 -1.00
N GLY A 128 9.19 -14.21 -2.17
CA GLY A 128 10.17 -14.32 -3.25
C GLY A 128 10.00 -15.57 -4.12
N THR A 129 8.93 -16.33 -3.93
CA THR A 129 8.57 -17.49 -4.76
C THR A 129 7.16 -17.30 -5.29
N LYS A 130 6.96 -17.57 -6.59
CA LYS A 130 5.67 -17.45 -7.26
C LYS A 130 4.60 -18.27 -6.52
N GLY A 131 3.51 -17.61 -6.14
CA GLY A 131 2.39 -18.24 -5.44
C GLY A 131 2.64 -18.51 -3.95
N VAL A 132 3.79 -18.10 -3.41
CA VAL A 132 4.11 -18.18 -1.98
C VAL A 132 4.13 -16.77 -1.39
N GLY A 133 3.03 -16.41 -0.73
CA GLY A 133 2.82 -15.10 -0.15
C GLY A 133 1.41 -14.95 0.39
N CYS A 134 0.83 -13.76 0.24
CA CYS A 134 -0.52 -13.48 0.68
C CYS A 134 -1.56 -13.77 -0.40
N PRO A 135 -2.55 -14.63 -0.12
CA PRO A 135 -3.59 -14.96 -1.10
C PRO A 135 -4.56 -13.79 -1.30
N GLY A 136 -5.27 -13.79 -2.43
CA GLY A 136 -6.23 -12.71 -2.75
C GLY A 136 -7.35 -12.53 -1.71
N VAL A 137 -7.71 -13.59 -0.98
CA VAL A 137 -8.70 -13.52 0.11
C VAL A 137 -8.20 -12.75 1.34
N ALA A 138 -6.89 -12.50 1.48
CA ALA A 138 -6.34 -11.58 2.47
C ALA A 138 -6.53 -10.11 2.05
N VAL A 139 -6.72 -9.85 0.75
CA VAL A 139 -6.77 -8.51 0.14
C VAL A 139 -7.99 -8.30 -0.77
N PRO A 140 -9.23 -8.52 -0.29
CA PRO A 140 -10.45 -8.46 -1.11
C PRO A 140 -10.63 -7.13 -1.87
N ASN A 141 -10.22 -6.00 -1.29
CA ASN A 141 -10.35 -4.70 -1.94
C ASN A 141 -9.38 -4.55 -3.12
N LEU A 142 -8.20 -5.19 -3.09
CA LEU A 142 -7.34 -5.26 -4.27
C LEU A 142 -7.91 -6.18 -5.35
N VAL A 143 -8.49 -7.32 -4.97
CA VAL A 143 -9.15 -8.22 -5.94
C VAL A 143 -10.26 -7.48 -6.67
N LYS A 144 -11.04 -6.69 -5.93
CA LYS A 144 -12.07 -5.85 -6.52
C LYS A 144 -11.49 -4.73 -7.41
N LEU A 145 -10.41 -4.09 -6.99
CA LEU A 145 -9.70 -3.09 -7.79
C LEU A 145 -9.20 -3.69 -9.10
N GLN A 146 -8.60 -4.88 -9.08
CA GLN A 146 -8.16 -5.63 -10.26
C GLN A 146 -9.32 -5.94 -11.21
N GLN A 147 -10.47 -6.35 -10.69
CA GLN A 147 -11.61 -6.78 -11.51
C GLN A 147 -12.39 -5.59 -12.10
N THR A 148 -12.57 -4.54 -11.30
CA THR A 148 -13.53 -3.46 -11.60
C THR A 148 -12.89 -2.09 -11.81
N GLY A 149 -11.65 -1.89 -11.40
CA GLY A 149 -10.98 -0.58 -11.39
C GLY A 149 -11.50 0.37 -10.29
N THR A 150 -12.36 -0.11 -9.39
CA THR A 150 -12.93 0.69 -8.30
C THR A 150 -13.02 -0.12 -7.01
N ILE A 151 -12.99 0.56 -5.86
CA ILE A 151 -13.18 -0.09 -4.54
C ILE A 151 -14.57 0.24 -3.97
N THR A 152 -15.24 1.26 -4.50
CA THR A 152 -16.57 1.69 -4.09
C THR A 152 -17.63 0.65 -4.48
N GLY A 153 -18.40 0.14 -3.51
CA GLY A 153 -19.56 -0.75 -3.75
C GLY A 153 -19.47 -2.13 -3.10
N GLY A 154 -19.77 -2.21 -1.81
CA GLY A 154 -19.96 -3.48 -1.11
C GLY A 154 -18.96 -3.66 0.02
N ASN A 155 -19.46 -3.63 1.24
CA ASN A 155 -18.75 -4.03 2.45
C ASN A 155 -18.08 -5.39 2.23
N VAL A 156 -16.75 -5.42 2.06
CA VAL A 156 -15.95 -6.63 2.29
C VAL A 156 -14.91 -6.32 3.36
N GLY A 157 -15.36 -5.64 4.41
CA GLY A 157 -14.74 -5.71 5.72
C GLY A 157 -15.75 -6.43 6.59
N ASN A 158 -15.42 -7.63 7.04
CA ASN A 158 -16.04 -8.16 8.25
C ASN A 158 -15.62 -7.18 9.36
N ALA A 159 -16.44 -6.14 9.53
CA ALA A 159 -16.36 -5.24 10.64
C ALA A 159 -16.53 -6.11 11.87
N GLY A 160 -15.41 -6.34 12.57
CA GLY A 160 -15.41 -7.05 13.84
C GLY A 160 -16.54 -6.50 14.69
N LYS A 161 -17.57 -7.33 14.87
CA LYS A 161 -18.40 -7.35 16.06
C LYS A 161 -17.97 -8.54 16.88
#